data_AF-A0A968ZYG8-F1
#
_entry.id   AF-A0A968ZYG8-F1
#
_cell.length_a   1.000
_cell.length_b   1.000
_cell.length_c   1.000
_cell.angle_alpha   90.00
_cell.angle_beta   90.00
_cell.angle_gamma   90.00
#
_symmetry.space_group_name_H-M   'P 1'
#
loop_
_entity.id
_entity.type
_entity.pdbx_description
1 polymer ?
#
loop_
_entity_poly.entity_id
_entity_poly.type
_entity_poly.pdbx_seq_one_letter_code
_entity_poly.pdbx_strand_id
1 'polypeptide(L)'
;MSTPLIFDTESAQKRVDRFWQLSASFGMERNAYHNYLNEIVSDRYALVNGLQLLRDELQFAASSDTDMNVCGADLSLPSVVTTLAYTNCGDRIHQGEATKRYRDVVASRFANLSEIGELKLEAFFPAGGGTDNGATLAHVTVAHQLDELLRQRLYAGNPQSMVLVAIDLKTHVGRLEENGQRIYGKTRESPWREPRAACGAIAGALSDYHPHNLIHRRIRDDLSEQNFQYLSTQRIFTDNGIDITLAVAAAIVAIRGIRNTAMALTQELDERGVAHLTASTTVNRPSRDDLVIYLARATVFGGKVRIQSLGTKANKYSGKLIEYAGEKRLQLIYDNLDSDNLPVEEIPYKVRPSQV
;
A
#
# COMPACT_ATOMS: atom_id res chain seq x y z
N MET A 1 23.04 20.69 27.66
CA MET A 1 21.91 20.59 26.72
C MET A 1 22.41 21.12 25.39
N SER A 2 22.63 20.22 24.42
CA SER A 2 23.01 20.58 23.05
C SER A 2 21.84 21.28 22.37
N THR A 3 22.11 22.29 21.54
CA THR A 3 21.09 22.93 20.71
C THR A 3 20.44 21.88 19.80
N PRO A 4 19.10 21.83 19.70
CA PRO A 4 18.44 20.87 18.82
C PRO A 4 18.89 21.07 17.38
N LEU A 5 19.28 19.97 16.71
CA LEU A 5 19.71 20.02 15.32
C LEU A 5 18.51 20.37 14.43
N ILE A 6 18.69 21.41 13.61
CA ILE A 6 17.70 21.79 12.59
C ILE A 6 17.64 20.68 11.54
N PHE A 7 16.44 20.23 11.20
CA PHE A 7 16.24 19.20 10.18
C PHE A 7 16.67 19.69 8.80
N ASP A 8 17.46 18.88 8.10
CA ASP A 8 17.83 19.10 6.70
C ASP A 8 16.69 18.62 5.78
N THR A 9 15.66 19.47 5.67
CA THR A 9 14.51 19.21 4.81
C THR A 9 14.89 19.15 3.33
N GLU A 10 15.93 19.86 2.90
CA GLU A 10 16.36 19.91 1.49
C GLU A 10 16.86 18.54 1.03
N SER A 11 17.69 17.87 1.85
CA SER A 11 18.17 16.53 1.53
C SER A 11 17.05 15.50 1.46
N ALA A 12 16.08 15.54 2.37
CA ALA A 12 14.91 14.67 2.32
C ALA A 12 14.01 14.97 1.11
N GLN A 13 13.80 16.26 0.77
CA GLN A 13 13.04 16.66 -0.41
C GLN A 13 13.68 16.16 -1.70
N LYS A 14 15.01 16.19 -1.83
CA LYS A 14 15.73 15.61 -2.97
C LYS A 14 15.43 14.12 -3.16
N ARG A 15 15.27 13.34 -2.08
CA ARG A 15 14.89 11.92 -2.16
C ARG A 15 13.46 11.74 -2.65
N VAL A 16 12.54 12.54 -2.11
CA VAL A 16 11.13 12.55 -2.55
C VAL A 16 11.03 12.93 -4.02
N ASP A 17 11.75 13.96 -4.47
CA ASP A 17 11.73 14.38 -5.88
C ASP A 17 12.35 13.32 -6.80
N ARG A 18 13.42 12.64 -6.37
CA ARG A 18 13.98 11.50 -7.11
C ARG A 18 12.99 10.34 -7.21
N PHE A 19 12.27 10.03 -6.14
CA PHE A 19 11.19 9.03 -6.17
C PHE A 19 10.13 9.40 -7.23
N TRP A 20 9.70 10.66 -7.30
CA TRP A 20 8.71 11.11 -8.28
C TRP A 20 9.22 11.16 -9.73
N GLN A 21 10.54 10.99 -9.95
CA GLN A 21 11.13 10.81 -11.28
C GLN A 21 11.14 9.34 -11.74
N LEU A 22 10.85 8.39 -10.85
CA LEU A 22 10.76 6.98 -11.21
C LEU A 22 9.50 6.73 -12.03
N SER A 23 9.65 5.96 -13.11
CA SER A 23 8.51 5.40 -13.84
C SER A 23 7.71 4.46 -12.94
N ALA A 24 6.40 4.42 -13.15
CA ALA A 24 5.51 3.44 -12.55
C ALA A 24 4.47 3.03 -13.58
N SER A 25 3.97 1.80 -13.49
CA SER A 25 3.00 1.30 -14.45
C SER A 25 1.76 0.71 -13.78
N PHE A 26 0.62 1.34 -14.04
CA PHE A 26 -0.63 1.10 -13.33
C PHE A 26 -1.62 0.23 -14.12
N GLY A 27 -2.50 -0.47 -13.41
CA GLY A 27 -3.71 -1.08 -13.98
C GLY A 27 -3.56 -2.40 -14.71
N MET A 28 -2.34 -2.89 -14.99
CA MET A 28 -2.13 -4.22 -15.58
C MET A 28 -1.88 -5.30 -14.53
N GLU A 29 -2.49 -6.47 -14.71
CA GLU A 29 -2.11 -7.69 -14.01
C GLU A 29 -0.67 -8.09 -14.32
N ARG A 30 0.18 -8.11 -13.30
CA ARG A 30 1.56 -8.59 -13.40
C ARG A 30 1.87 -9.62 -12.32
N ASN A 31 2.99 -10.32 -12.49
CA ASN A 31 3.52 -11.18 -11.45
C ASN A 31 3.81 -10.35 -10.19
N ALA A 32 3.49 -10.91 -9.03
CA ALA A 32 3.72 -10.27 -7.73
C ALA A 32 5.18 -9.78 -7.56
N TYR A 33 6.18 -10.58 -7.92
CA TYR A 33 7.59 -10.18 -7.84
C TYR A 33 7.89 -8.95 -8.70
N HIS A 34 7.32 -8.89 -9.90
CA HIS A 34 7.55 -7.76 -10.79
C HIS A 34 7.02 -6.47 -10.16
N ASN A 35 5.78 -6.45 -9.67
CA ASN A 35 5.23 -5.25 -9.04
C ASN A 35 5.94 -4.92 -7.74
N TYR A 36 6.23 -5.91 -6.88
CA TYR A 36 6.89 -5.65 -5.62
C TYR A 36 8.30 -5.09 -5.81
N LEU A 37 9.07 -5.60 -6.77
CA LEU A 37 10.42 -5.10 -7.03
C LEU A 37 10.41 -3.74 -7.74
N ASN A 38 9.63 -3.58 -8.79
CA ASN A 38 9.69 -2.40 -9.66
C ASN A 38 8.82 -1.22 -9.21
N GLU A 39 7.78 -1.46 -8.40
CA GLU A 39 6.80 -0.44 -8.02
C GLU A 39 6.75 -0.16 -6.51
N ILE A 40 7.42 -0.99 -5.68
CA ILE A 40 7.41 -0.81 -4.21
C ILE A 40 8.84 -0.74 -3.67
N VAL A 41 9.67 -1.73 -3.98
CA VAL A 41 11.04 -1.81 -3.46
C VAL A 41 11.92 -0.71 -4.04
N SER A 42 11.89 -0.51 -5.37
CA SER A 42 12.58 0.59 -6.07
C SER A 42 12.22 1.95 -5.47
N ASP A 43 10.92 2.20 -5.32
CA ASP A 43 10.34 3.43 -4.79
C ASP A 43 10.86 3.73 -3.38
N ARG A 44 10.81 2.75 -2.48
CA ARG A 44 11.32 2.91 -1.12
C ARG A 44 12.83 3.06 -1.05
N TYR A 45 13.57 2.34 -1.89
CA TYR A 45 15.03 2.53 -1.97
C TYR A 45 15.41 3.91 -2.48
N ALA A 46 14.61 4.56 -3.33
CA ALA A 46 14.84 5.96 -3.70
C ALA A 46 14.67 6.89 -2.49
N LEU A 47 13.67 6.61 -1.64
CA LEU A 47 13.41 7.40 -0.42
C LEU A 47 14.48 7.21 0.66
N VAL A 48 15.09 6.03 0.78
CA VAL A 48 16.12 5.74 1.82
C VAL A 48 17.56 5.78 1.31
N ASN A 49 17.77 6.07 0.02
CA ASN A 49 19.08 5.98 -0.62
C ASN A 49 20.16 6.76 0.15
N GLY A 50 21.28 6.15 0.53
CA GLY A 50 22.36 6.85 1.23
C GLY A 50 22.09 7.18 2.70
N LEU A 51 21.03 6.62 3.29
CA LEU A 51 20.82 6.60 4.74
C LEU A 51 21.14 5.21 5.29
N GLN A 52 21.63 5.15 6.54
CA GLN A 52 21.70 3.92 7.30
C GLN A 52 20.27 3.46 7.61
N LEU A 53 19.93 2.26 7.16
CA LEU A 53 18.62 1.66 7.44
C LEU A 53 18.62 1.06 8.85
N LEU A 54 17.78 1.63 9.71
CA LEU A 54 17.58 1.20 11.10
C LEU A 54 16.23 0.50 11.19
N ARG A 55 16.25 -0.82 11.29
CA ARG A 55 15.04 -1.63 11.37
C ARG A 55 15.17 -2.83 12.28
N ASP A 56 16.36 -3.11 12.79
CA ASP A 56 16.60 -4.16 13.78
C ASP A 56 16.66 -3.51 15.17
N GLU A 57 15.87 -4.02 16.12
CA GLU A 57 15.83 -3.50 17.49
C GLU A 57 17.22 -3.46 18.15
N LEU A 58 18.11 -4.39 17.80
CA LEU A 58 19.49 -4.39 18.31
C LEU A 58 20.31 -3.18 17.84
N GLN A 59 19.94 -2.54 16.74
CA GLN A 59 20.60 -1.30 16.27
C GLN A 59 20.35 -0.12 17.23
N PHE A 60 19.39 -0.22 18.16
CA PHE A 60 19.15 0.80 19.18
C PHE A 60 19.85 0.50 20.51
N ALA A 61 20.60 -0.60 20.61
CA ALA A 61 21.22 -1.07 21.84
C ALA A 61 22.51 -0.34 22.24
N ALA A 62 22.92 0.73 21.54
CA ALA A 62 24.21 1.42 21.76
C ALA A 62 24.45 1.86 23.22
N SER A 63 23.39 2.13 23.98
CA SER A 63 23.46 2.48 25.41
C SER A 63 23.21 1.30 26.35
N SER A 64 23.28 0.06 25.88
CA SER A 64 23.11 -1.13 26.72
C SER A 64 24.30 -1.30 27.66
N ASP A 65 24.03 -1.76 28.89
CA ASP A 65 25.06 -2.13 29.87
C ASP A 65 25.68 -3.52 29.59
N THR A 66 25.15 -4.24 28.60
CA THR A 66 25.66 -5.55 28.16
C THR A 66 26.47 -5.44 26.87
N ASP A 67 27.15 -6.52 26.49
CA ASP A 67 27.85 -6.64 25.20
C ASP A 67 26.94 -6.43 23.98
N MET A 68 25.61 -6.41 24.14
CA MET A 68 24.69 -6.01 23.07
C MET A 68 24.90 -4.57 22.58
N ASN A 69 25.61 -3.73 23.35
CA ASN A 69 25.96 -2.38 22.94
C ASN A 69 26.75 -2.32 21.62
N VAL A 70 27.50 -3.38 21.27
CA VAL A 70 28.25 -3.47 20.00
C VAL A 70 27.33 -3.57 18.78
N CYS A 71 26.06 -3.94 18.97
CA CYS A 71 25.05 -3.95 17.90
C CYS A 71 24.50 -2.56 17.58
N GLY A 72 24.72 -1.59 18.47
CA GLY A 72 24.22 -0.24 18.34
C GLY A 72 24.68 0.48 17.07
N ALA A 73 23.76 1.13 16.40
CA ALA A 73 24.05 1.95 15.23
C ALA A 73 24.74 3.27 15.63
N ASP A 74 25.67 3.72 14.79
CA ASP A 74 26.22 5.07 14.85
C ASP A 74 25.20 6.10 14.35
N LEU A 75 24.43 6.67 15.29
CA LEU A 75 23.42 7.69 14.99
C LEU A 75 24.02 9.04 14.56
N SER A 76 25.34 9.22 14.57
CA SER A 76 25.98 10.40 13.96
C SER A 76 25.91 10.37 12.43
N LEU A 77 25.67 9.20 11.84
CA LEU A 77 25.43 9.04 10.40
C LEU A 77 23.97 9.40 10.05
N PRO A 78 23.70 9.82 8.80
CA PRO A 78 22.34 9.97 8.30
C PRO A 78 21.59 8.64 8.34
N SER A 79 20.51 8.56 9.10
CA SER A 79 19.80 7.30 9.36
C SER A 79 18.29 7.40 9.13
N VAL A 80 17.67 6.27 8.80
CA VAL A 80 16.21 6.17 8.65
C VAL A 80 15.66 4.96 9.38
N VAL A 81 14.65 5.21 10.21
CA VAL A 81 13.84 4.16 10.81
C VAL A 81 12.65 3.87 9.90
N THR A 82 12.45 2.61 9.53
CA THR A 82 11.36 2.20 8.65
C THR A 82 10.30 1.41 9.39
N THR A 83 9.05 1.79 9.23
CA THR A 83 7.90 1.01 9.70
C THR A 83 7.06 0.59 8.52
N LEU A 84 6.60 -0.65 8.54
CA LEU A 84 5.80 -1.20 7.45
C LEU A 84 4.48 -1.76 7.95
N ALA A 85 3.40 -1.28 7.36
CA ALA A 85 2.07 -1.85 7.46
C ALA A 85 1.56 -2.30 6.10
N TYR A 86 0.67 -3.27 6.11
CA TYR A 86 -0.14 -3.59 4.95
C TYR A 86 -1.54 -4.00 5.37
N THR A 87 -2.48 -3.80 4.45
CA THR A 87 -3.83 -4.30 4.60
C THR A 87 -4.05 -5.47 3.64
N ASN A 88 -4.83 -6.46 4.05
CA ASN A 88 -5.21 -7.61 3.24
C ASN A 88 -6.66 -7.98 3.54
N CYS A 89 -7.39 -8.58 2.60
CA CYS A 89 -8.70 -9.12 2.96
C CYS A 89 -8.54 -10.35 3.87
N GLY A 90 -9.36 -10.46 4.91
CA GLY A 90 -9.45 -11.65 5.77
C GLY A 90 -9.95 -12.92 5.07
N ASP A 91 -10.31 -12.85 3.79
CA ASP A 91 -10.64 -14.03 2.97
C ASP A 91 -9.44 -14.98 2.90
N ARG A 92 -9.64 -16.25 3.26
CA ARG A 92 -8.59 -17.28 3.25
C ARG A 92 -7.91 -17.43 1.89
N ILE A 93 -8.61 -17.19 0.78
CA ILE A 93 -8.02 -17.26 -0.57
C ILE A 93 -6.91 -16.21 -0.73
N HIS A 94 -7.01 -15.09 -0.02
CA HIS A 94 -6.06 -13.99 -0.08
C HIS A 94 -4.87 -14.14 0.88
N GLN A 95 -4.92 -15.11 1.80
CA GLN A 95 -3.83 -15.42 2.73
C GLN A 95 -2.72 -16.30 2.10
N GLY A 96 -2.80 -16.56 0.79
CA GLY A 96 -1.90 -17.41 0.06
C GLY A 96 -0.60 -16.75 -0.40
N GLU A 97 -0.14 -17.16 -1.57
CA GLU A 97 1.23 -16.95 -2.04
C GLU A 97 1.62 -15.48 -2.25
N ALA A 98 0.72 -14.62 -2.73
CA ALA A 98 1.00 -13.19 -2.87
C ALA A 98 1.37 -12.52 -1.53
N THR A 99 0.83 -13.03 -0.42
CA THR A 99 1.13 -12.54 0.93
C THR A 99 2.48 -13.04 1.41
N LYS A 100 2.81 -14.32 1.16
CA LYS A 100 4.16 -14.84 1.42
C LYS A 100 5.23 -14.12 0.60
N ARG A 101 5.02 -13.96 -0.70
CA ARG A 101 5.94 -13.23 -1.60
C ARG A 101 6.13 -11.78 -1.18
N TYR A 102 5.05 -11.13 -0.71
CA TYR A 102 5.14 -9.78 -0.17
C TYR A 102 6.06 -9.73 1.07
N ARG A 103 5.91 -10.70 1.98
CA ARG A 103 6.79 -10.84 3.13
C ARG A 103 8.26 -11.04 2.71
N ASP A 104 8.50 -11.93 1.76
CA ASP A 104 9.86 -12.31 1.31
C ASP A 104 10.56 -11.21 0.49
N VAL A 105 9.79 -10.36 -0.22
CA VAL A 105 10.33 -9.31 -1.09
C VAL A 105 10.30 -7.94 -0.44
N VAL A 106 9.16 -7.52 0.10
CA VAL A 106 8.95 -6.16 0.60
C VAL A 106 9.27 -6.08 2.08
N ALA A 107 8.59 -6.88 2.89
CA ALA A 107 8.72 -6.78 4.35
C ALA A 107 10.11 -7.18 4.83
N SER A 108 10.71 -8.20 4.22
CA SER A 108 12.09 -8.62 4.50
C SER A 108 13.13 -7.52 4.31
N ARG A 109 12.79 -6.39 3.67
CA ARG A 109 13.67 -5.23 3.47
C ARG A 109 13.31 -4.01 4.33
N PHE A 110 12.02 -3.79 4.62
CA PHE A 110 11.55 -2.53 5.23
C PHE A 110 10.71 -2.69 6.50
N ALA A 111 10.31 -3.91 6.88
CA ALA A 111 9.69 -4.13 8.18
C ALA A 111 10.76 -4.23 9.27
N ASN A 112 10.34 -3.94 10.50
CA ASN A 112 11.18 -4.05 11.67
C ASN A 112 11.50 -5.52 11.99
N LEU A 113 12.66 -5.75 12.60
CA LEU A 113 13.10 -7.01 13.17
C LEU A 113 13.14 -6.83 14.69
N SER A 114 12.60 -7.81 15.41
CA SER A 114 12.73 -7.86 16.85
C SER A 114 14.16 -8.14 17.29
N GLU A 115 14.46 -7.95 18.57
CA GLU A 115 15.76 -8.30 19.16
C GLU A 115 16.19 -9.78 18.95
N ILE A 116 15.22 -10.67 18.69
CA ILE A 116 15.44 -12.10 18.39
C ILE A 116 15.36 -12.42 16.88
N GLY A 117 15.32 -11.40 16.01
CA GLY A 117 15.31 -11.53 14.56
C GLY A 117 13.95 -11.85 13.93
N GLU A 118 12.85 -11.68 14.65
CA GLU A 118 11.51 -11.89 14.10
C GLU A 118 11.02 -10.69 13.31
N LEU A 119 10.48 -10.94 12.12
CA LEU A 119 9.92 -9.89 11.28
C LEU A 119 8.61 -9.34 11.86
N LYS A 120 8.67 -8.12 12.40
CA LYS A 120 7.56 -7.34 12.92
C LYS A 120 6.94 -6.50 11.81
N LEU A 121 5.96 -7.09 11.13
CA LEU A 121 5.15 -6.46 10.09
C LEU A 121 3.74 -6.21 10.61
N GLU A 122 3.25 -4.98 10.52
CA GLU A 122 1.86 -4.70 10.85
C GLU A 122 0.92 -5.20 9.75
N ALA A 123 0.02 -6.11 10.13
CA ALA A 123 -0.90 -6.77 9.23
C ALA A 123 -2.34 -6.48 9.64
N PHE A 124 -3.07 -5.75 8.80
CA PHE A 124 -4.49 -5.45 9.00
C PHE A 124 -5.34 -6.30 8.08
N PHE A 125 -6.42 -6.89 8.60
CA PHE A 125 -7.27 -7.82 7.83
C PHE A 125 -8.72 -7.33 7.67
N PRO A 126 -8.99 -6.10 7.18
CA PRO A 126 -10.35 -5.61 7.02
C PRO A 126 -11.11 -6.39 5.95
N ALA A 127 -12.42 -6.54 6.10
CA ALA A 127 -13.26 -7.20 5.11
C ALA A 127 -13.37 -6.34 3.84
N GLY A 128 -12.83 -6.80 2.71
CA GLY A 128 -12.60 -5.99 1.50
C GLY A 128 -11.13 -5.68 1.24
N GLY A 129 -10.26 -5.85 2.24
CA GLY A 129 -8.80 -5.75 2.15
C GLY A 129 -8.25 -4.32 2.19
N GLY A 130 -8.84 -3.37 1.46
CA GLY A 130 -8.45 -1.94 1.50
C GLY A 130 -9.40 -1.06 2.32
N THR A 131 -10.42 -1.67 2.93
CA THR A 131 -11.56 -1.02 3.58
C THR A 131 -11.27 -0.73 5.05
N ASP A 132 -10.05 -0.42 5.47
CA ASP A 132 -9.86 0.01 6.87
C ASP A 132 -10.06 1.51 7.05
N ASN A 133 -10.30 1.95 8.28
CA ASN A 133 -10.28 3.36 8.60
C ASN A 133 -8.85 3.90 8.43
N GLY A 134 -8.61 4.71 7.40
CA GLY A 134 -7.29 5.29 7.11
C GLY A 134 -6.68 6.06 8.29
N ALA A 135 -7.51 6.66 9.16
CA ALA A 135 -7.03 7.31 10.38
C ALA A 135 -6.48 6.30 11.40
N THR A 136 -7.17 5.18 11.60
CA THR A 136 -6.71 4.10 12.49
C THR A 136 -5.42 3.49 11.96
N LEU A 137 -5.36 3.22 10.65
CA LEU A 137 -4.16 2.67 10.01
C LEU A 137 -2.96 3.61 10.18
N ALA A 138 -3.12 4.91 9.88
CA ALA A 138 -2.07 5.90 10.06
C ALA A 138 -1.63 6.01 11.53
N HIS A 139 -2.58 6.13 12.45
CA HIS A 139 -2.28 6.32 13.88
C HIS A 139 -1.50 5.14 14.47
N VAL A 140 -1.97 3.90 14.24
CA VAL A 140 -1.33 2.69 14.77
C VAL A 140 0.07 2.52 14.19
N THR A 141 0.23 2.67 12.88
CA THR A 141 1.54 2.50 12.23
C THR A 141 2.56 3.56 12.65
N VAL A 142 2.14 4.81 12.83
CA VAL A 142 3.04 5.87 13.32
C VAL A 142 3.40 5.65 14.80
N ALA A 143 2.45 5.18 15.61
CA ALA A 143 2.67 4.93 17.03
C ALA A 143 3.72 3.84 17.29
N HIS A 144 3.77 2.78 16.46
CA HIS A 144 4.76 1.71 16.60
C HIS A 144 6.09 1.98 15.90
N GLN A 145 6.29 3.18 15.35
CA GLN A 145 7.49 3.47 14.59
C GLN A 145 8.75 3.50 15.46
N LEU A 146 8.68 4.31 16.52
CA LEU A 146 9.78 4.53 17.44
C LEU A 146 9.27 5.25 18.67
N ASP A 147 9.65 4.75 19.84
CA ASP A 147 9.41 5.40 21.12
C ASP A 147 10.07 6.79 21.17
N GLU A 148 9.50 7.69 21.96
CA GLU A 148 9.90 9.10 22.02
C GLU A 148 11.40 9.28 22.34
N LEU A 149 11.93 8.53 23.31
CA LEU A 149 13.34 8.61 23.69
C LEU A 149 14.28 8.21 22.54
N LEU A 150 13.96 7.14 21.82
CA LEU A 150 14.75 6.69 20.68
C LEU A 150 14.64 7.68 19.51
N ARG A 151 13.46 8.28 19.32
CA ARG A 151 13.24 9.33 18.30
C ARG A 151 14.06 10.57 18.57
N GLN A 152 14.10 11.04 19.82
CA GLN A 152 14.95 12.16 20.22
C GLN A 152 16.44 11.86 19.97
N ARG A 153 16.90 10.64 20.30
CA ARG A 153 18.29 10.22 20.03
C ARG A 153 18.61 10.21 18.53
N LEU A 154 17.72 9.67 17.71
CA LEU A 154 17.84 9.67 16.24
C LEU A 154 17.96 11.10 15.69
N TYR A 155 17.07 12.00 16.12
CA TYR A 155 17.02 13.38 15.62
C TYR A 155 18.19 14.24 16.11
N ALA A 156 18.67 14.00 17.33
CA ALA A 156 19.84 14.65 17.89
C ALA A 156 21.16 14.13 17.31
N GLY A 157 21.18 12.93 16.71
CA GLY A 157 22.37 12.32 16.12
C GLY A 157 22.78 12.95 14.79
N ASN A 158 21.80 13.20 13.90
CA ASN A 158 22.08 13.77 12.57
C ASN A 158 20.90 14.59 12.02
N PRO A 159 21.16 15.76 11.37
CA PRO A 159 20.09 16.60 10.82
C PRO A 159 19.38 15.98 9.60
N GLN A 160 19.97 14.99 8.93
CA GLN A 160 19.32 14.27 7.82
C GLN A 160 18.54 13.03 8.27
N SER A 161 18.64 12.68 9.56
CA SER A 161 17.95 11.50 10.08
C SER A 161 16.44 11.71 10.11
N MET A 162 15.73 10.71 9.62
CA MET A 162 14.29 10.76 9.35
C MET A 162 13.60 9.44 9.68
N VAL A 163 12.29 9.45 9.52
CA VAL A 163 11.43 8.36 9.95
C VAL A 163 10.49 8.06 8.76
N LEU A 164 10.56 6.84 8.20
CA LEU A 164 9.79 6.43 7.02
C LEU A 164 8.65 5.51 7.43
N VAL A 165 7.42 5.96 7.20
CA VAL A 165 6.20 5.18 7.41
C VAL A 165 5.70 4.65 6.07
N ALA A 166 5.74 3.34 5.91
CA ALA A 166 5.34 2.66 4.68
C ALA A 166 4.03 1.89 4.89
N ILE A 167 3.03 2.13 4.03
CA ILE A 167 1.71 1.51 4.14
C ILE A 167 1.23 1.01 2.79
N ASP A 168 1.03 -0.30 2.65
CA ASP A 168 0.55 -0.91 1.41
C ASP A 168 -0.91 -1.39 1.55
N LEU A 169 -1.83 -0.69 0.89
CA LEU A 169 -3.24 -1.04 0.89
C LEU A 169 -3.54 -2.08 -0.20
N LYS A 170 -4.00 -3.26 0.20
CA LYS A 170 -4.24 -4.37 -0.74
C LYS A 170 -5.68 -4.86 -0.66
N THR A 171 -6.39 -4.70 -1.78
CA THR A 171 -7.68 -5.35 -2.01
C THR A 171 -7.48 -6.64 -2.80
N HIS A 172 -8.56 -7.35 -3.10
CA HIS A 172 -8.47 -8.54 -3.92
C HIS A 172 -9.71 -8.80 -4.78
N VAL A 173 -9.49 -9.54 -5.85
CA VAL A 173 -10.53 -10.03 -6.74
C VAL A 173 -10.19 -11.46 -7.18
N GLY A 174 -11.17 -12.35 -7.17
CA GLY A 174 -11.02 -13.70 -7.68
C GLY A 174 -11.02 -13.70 -9.20
N ARG A 175 -10.20 -14.56 -9.79
CA ARG A 175 -10.24 -14.87 -11.21
C ARG A 175 -10.35 -16.37 -11.40
N LEU A 176 -11.47 -16.79 -12.00
CA LEU A 176 -11.73 -18.17 -12.37
C LEU A 176 -11.72 -18.30 -13.89
N GLU A 177 -11.24 -19.45 -14.38
CA GLU A 177 -11.43 -19.87 -15.76
C GLU A 177 -12.29 -21.14 -15.73
N GLU A 178 -13.45 -21.10 -16.38
CA GLU A 178 -14.43 -22.19 -16.41
C GLU A 178 -15.10 -22.24 -17.78
N ASN A 179 -15.17 -23.43 -18.39
CA ASN A 179 -15.75 -23.64 -19.73
C ASN A 179 -15.16 -22.69 -20.81
N GLY A 180 -13.86 -22.39 -20.71
CA GLY A 180 -13.17 -21.47 -21.62
C GLY A 180 -13.48 -19.98 -21.40
N GLN A 181 -14.32 -19.64 -20.41
CA GLN A 181 -14.63 -18.26 -20.04
C GLN A 181 -13.85 -17.83 -18.80
N ARG A 182 -13.40 -16.58 -18.83
CA ARG A 182 -12.74 -15.94 -17.68
C ARG A 182 -13.75 -15.11 -16.90
N ILE A 183 -13.75 -15.27 -15.58
CA ILE A 183 -14.70 -14.61 -14.68
C ILE A 183 -13.91 -13.87 -13.61
N TYR A 184 -14.13 -12.56 -13.51
CA TYR A 184 -13.63 -11.75 -12.40
C TYR A 184 -14.66 -11.64 -11.29
N GLY A 185 -14.19 -11.66 -10.05
CA GLY A 185 -15.02 -11.61 -8.86
C GLY A 185 -15.44 -12.98 -8.31
N LYS A 186 -15.04 -14.07 -8.95
CA LYS A 186 -15.22 -15.44 -8.47
C LYS A 186 -13.91 -16.20 -8.50
N THR A 187 -13.72 -17.08 -7.54
CA THR A 187 -12.60 -18.04 -7.52
C THR A 187 -12.94 -19.22 -6.61
N ARG A 188 -12.08 -20.23 -6.57
CA ARG A 188 -12.20 -21.39 -5.68
C ARG A 188 -10.88 -21.62 -4.98
N GLU A 189 -10.94 -22.07 -3.73
CA GLU A 189 -9.72 -22.34 -2.94
C GLU A 189 -8.92 -23.52 -3.48
N SER A 190 -9.61 -24.51 -4.05
CA SER A 190 -9.02 -25.70 -4.61
C SER A 190 -9.96 -26.31 -5.66
N PRO A 191 -9.47 -27.26 -6.48
CA PRO A 191 -10.31 -27.97 -7.44
C PRO A 191 -11.51 -28.70 -6.81
N TRP A 192 -11.45 -29.01 -5.51
CA TRP A 192 -12.50 -29.76 -4.79
C TRP A 192 -13.55 -28.88 -4.11
N ARG A 193 -13.45 -27.55 -4.24
CA ARG A 193 -14.41 -26.62 -3.65
C ARG A 193 -15.20 -25.87 -4.71
N GLU A 194 -16.43 -25.54 -4.35
CA GLU A 194 -17.33 -24.71 -5.15
C GLU A 194 -16.73 -23.31 -5.37
N PRO A 195 -16.87 -22.73 -6.58
CA PRO A 195 -16.62 -21.33 -6.82
C PRO A 195 -17.46 -20.43 -5.92
N ARG A 196 -16.82 -19.40 -5.36
CA ARG A 196 -17.51 -18.37 -4.57
C ARG A 196 -17.02 -16.97 -4.94
N ALA A 197 -17.77 -15.97 -4.51
CA ALA A 197 -17.38 -14.58 -4.67
C ALA A 197 -16.06 -14.28 -3.94
N ALA A 198 -15.18 -13.55 -4.61
CA ALA A 198 -13.93 -13.04 -4.06
C ALA A 198 -13.65 -11.68 -4.74
N CYS A 199 -13.61 -10.55 -4.02
CA CYS A 199 -13.93 -10.40 -2.60
C CYS A 199 -15.43 -10.58 -2.30
N GLY A 200 -15.77 -11.49 -1.38
CA GLY A 200 -17.15 -11.71 -0.95
C GLY A 200 -17.81 -10.47 -0.34
N ALA A 201 -17.04 -9.63 0.36
CA ALA A 201 -17.54 -8.40 0.96
C ALA A 201 -17.93 -7.35 -0.08
N ILE A 202 -17.10 -7.13 -1.10
CA ILE A 202 -17.39 -6.19 -2.19
C ILE A 202 -18.54 -6.71 -3.04
N ALA A 203 -18.53 -7.99 -3.39
CA ALA A 203 -19.61 -8.61 -4.15
C ALA A 203 -20.95 -8.50 -3.40
N GLY A 204 -20.98 -8.87 -2.11
CA GLY A 204 -22.18 -8.79 -1.28
C GLY A 204 -22.68 -7.35 -1.11
N ALA A 205 -21.78 -6.38 -0.90
CA ALA A 205 -22.16 -4.97 -0.81
C ALA A 205 -22.86 -4.48 -2.09
N LEU A 206 -22.37 -4.87 -3.27
CA LEU A 206 -22.93 -4.43 -4.55
C LEU A 206 -24.20 -5.17 -4.96
N SER A 207 -24.34 -6.46 -4.64
CA SER A 207 -25.47 -7.29 -5.08
C SER A 207 -26.62 -7.37 -4.09
N ASP A 208 -26.34 -7.30 -2.79
CA ASP A 208 -27.33 -7.45 -1.71
C ASP A 208 -26.96 -6.57 -0.50
N TYR A 209 -27.12 -5.26 -0.68
CA TYR A 209 -26.71 -4.29 0.33
C TYR A 209 -27.59 -4.37 1.59
N HIS A 210 -26.94 -4.47 2.76
CA HIS A 210 -27.61 -4.46 4.06
C HIS A 210 -27.14 -3.25 4.88
N PRO A 211 -28.00 -2.27 5.19
CA PRO A 211 -27.60 -1.03 5.88
C PRO A 211 -27.10 -1.27 7.32
N HIS A 212 -27.50 -2.38 7.95
CA HIS A 212 -27.02 -2.76 9.28
C HIS A 212 -25.68 -3.49 9.26
N ASN A 213 -25.20 -3.94 8.09
CA ASN A 213 -23.88 -4.54 7.95
C ASN A 213 -22.82 -3.42 7.88
N LEU A 214 -21.96 -3.35 8.90
CA LEU A 214 -20.86 -2.37 8.99
C LEU A 214 -19.92 -2.41 7.79
N ILE A 215 -19.65 -3.61 7.26
CA ILE A 215 -18.74 -3.81 6.12
C ILE A 215 -19.37 -3.26 4.83
N HIS A 216 -20.67 -3.49 4.62
CA HIS A 216 -21.36 -2.98 3.43
C HIS A 216 -21.40 -1.45 3.44
N ARG A 217 -21.71 -0.84 4.59
CA ARG A 217 -21.66 0.61 4.77
C ARG A 217 -20.29 1.16 4.41
N ARG A 218 -19.23 0.58 4.96
CA ARG A 218 -17.86 1.04 4.71
C ARG A 218 -17.46 0.92 3.24
N ILE A 219 -17.77 -0.20 2.59
CA ILE A 219 -17.49 -0.37 1.15
C ILE A 219 -18.24 0.66 0.31
N ARG A 220 -19.50 0.95 0.65
CA ARG A 220 -20.28 2.00 -0.01
C ARG A 220 -19.67 3.39 0.20
N ASP A 221 -19.19 3.68 1.40
CA ASP A 221 -18.51 4.95 1.71
C ASP A 221 -17.20 5.07 0.91
N ASP A 222 -16.38 4.01 0.86
CA ASP A 222 -15.12 3.98 0.09
C ASP A 222 -15.36 4.12 -1.42
N LEU A 223 -16.42 3.47 -1.93
CA LEU A 223 -16.84 3.63 -3.31
C LEU A 223 -17.39 5.03 -3.57
N SER A 224 -17.96 5.72 -2.57
CA SER A 224 -18.90 6.84 -2.72
C SER A 224 -20.26 6.43 -3.30
N GLU A 225 -21.28 7.22 -2.99
CA GLU A 225 -22.67 6.94 -3.40
C GLU A 225 -22.83 6.79 -4.91
N GLN A 226 -22.22 7.67 -5.70
CA GLN A 226 -22.36 7.65 -7.16
C GLN A 226 -21.78 6.38 -7.76
N ASN A 227 -20.59 5.95 -7.33
CA ASN A 227 -19.98 4.72 -7.85
C ASN A 227 -20.70 3.49 -7.33
N PHE A 228 -21.17 3.51 -6.08
CA PHE A 228 -21.95 2.41 -5.52
C PHE A 228 -23.20 2.16 -6.36
N GLN A 229 -24.00 3.20 -6.61
CA GLN A 229 -25.19 3.10 -7.47
C GLN A 229 -24.84 2.61 -8.88
N TYR A 230 -23.77 3.16 -9.46
CA TYR A 230 -23.31 2.76 -10.79
C TYR A 230 -22.91 1.28 -10.83
N LEU A 231 -22.04 0.83 -9.93
CA LEU A 231 -21.51 -0.55 -9.92
C LEU A 231 -22.54 -1.60 -9.47
N SER A 232 -23.57 -1.21 -8.71
CA SER A 232 -24.68 -2.09 -8.35
C SER A 232 -25.69 -2.29 -9.48
N THR A 233 -25.76 -1.38 -10.45
CA THR A 233 -26.79 -1.41 -11.51
C THR A 233 -26.22 -1.58 -12.91
N GLN A 234 -24.99 -1.14 -13.14
CA GLN A 234 -24.28 -1.19 -14.42
C GLN A 234 -23.07 -2.11 -14.30
N ARG A 235 -22.82 -2.87 -15.36
CA ARG A 235 -21.65 -3.72 -15.48
C ARG A 235 -20.58 -3.03 -16.32
N ILE A 236 -19.33 -3.22 -15.93
CA ILE A 236 -18.16 -2.76 -16.69
C ILE A 236 -17.55 -3.97 -17.36
N PHE A 237 -17.43 -3.92 -18.68
CA PHE A 237 -16.90 -5.02 -19.49
C PHE A 237 -15.56 -4.66 -20.10
N THR A 238 -14.77 -5.68 -20.41
CA THR A 238 -13.65 -5.57 -21.34
C THR A 238 -14.14 -5.44 -22.79
N ASP A 239 -13.24 -5.07 -23.69
CA ASP A 239 -13.44 -5.08 -25.15
C ASP A 239 -14.02 -6.39 -25.71
N ASN A 240 -13.66 -7.52 -25.12
CA ASN A 240 -14.18 -8.84 -25.47
C ASN A 240 -15.36 -9.34 -24.61
N GLY A 241 -16.01 -8.45 -23.84
CA GLY A 241 -17.28 -8.74 -23.15
C GLY A 241 -17.16 -9.42 -21.78
N ILE A 242 -15.98 -9.43 -21.15
CA ILE A 242 -15.78 -10.02 -19.82
C ILE A 242 -16.13 -9.00 -18.74
N ASP A 243 -17.02 -9.36 -17.81
CA ASP A 243 -17.38 -8.51 -16.67
C ASP A 243 -16.19 -8.34 -15.72
N ILE A 244 -15.77 -7.10 -15.51
CA ILE A 244 -14.68 -6.68 -14.61
C ILE A 244 -15.17 -5.73 -13.51
N THR A 245 -16.49 -5.62 -13.31
CA THR A 245 -17.11 -4.71 -12.32
C THR A 245 -16.51 -4.88 -10.93
N LEU A 246 -16.28 -6.12 -10.49
CA LEU A 246 -15.70 -6.40 -9.17
C LEU A 246 -14.20 -6.08 -9.09
N ALA A 247 -13.46 -6.17 -10.20
CA ALA A 247 -12.07 -5.73 -10.24
C ALA A 247 -11.98 -4.20 -10.15
N VAL A 248 -12.87 -3.47 -10.84
CA VAL A 248 -12.96 -2.01 -10.76
C VAL A 248 -13.38 -1.55 -9.35
N ALA A 249 -14.36 -2.20 -8.75
CA ALA A 249 -14.78 -1.90 -7.37
C ALA A 249 -13.63 -2.09 -6.37
N ALA A 250 -12.90 -3.21 -6.47
CA ALA A 250 -11.72 -3.48 -5.65
C ALA A 250 -10.61 -2.43 -5.86
N ALA A 251 -10.42 -1.96 -7.09
CA ALA A 251 -9.45 -0.92 -7.39
C ALA A 251 -9.82 0.43 -6.76
N ILE A 252 -11.07 0.87 -6.93
CA ILE A 252 -11.56 2.15 -6.38
C ILE A 252 -11.44 2.17 -4.86
N VAL A 253 -11.83 1.08 -4.18
CA VAL A 253 -11.71 0.95 -2.72
C VAL A 253 -10.25 1.11 -2.28
N ALA A 254 -9.31 0.45 -2.94
CA ALA A 254 -7.88 0.55 -2.58
C ALA A 254 -7.34 1.98 -2.78
N ILE A 255 -7.68 2.62 -3.90
CA ILE A 255 -7.25 3.99 -4.24
C ILE A 255 -7.86 5.00 -3.26
N ARG A 256 -9.13 4.83 -2.88
CA ARG A 256 -9.76 5.69 -1.86
C ARG A 256 -9.07 5.53 -0.50
N GLY A 257 -8.78 4.30 -0.11
CA GLY A 257 -8.03 4.01 1.11
C GLY A 257 -6.69 4.74 1.15
N ILE A 258 -5.93 4.74 0.03
CA ILE A 258 -4.64 5.47 -0.04
C ILE A 258 -4.83 6.95 0.28
N ARG A 259 -5.87 7.57 -0.26
CA ARG A 259 -6.14 9.01 -0.07
C ARG A 259 -6.49 9.28 1.39
N ASN A 260 -7.37 8.48 1.96
CA ASN A 260 -7.83 8.64 3.34
C ASN A 260 -6.66 8.50 4.33
N THR A 261 -5.81 7.49 4.13
CA THR A 261 -4.62 7.25 4.96
C THR A 261 -3.58 8.35 4.77
N ALA A 262 -3.32 8.80 3.54
CA ALA A 262 -2.39 9.89 3.28
C ALA A 262 -2.83 11.20 3.97
N MET A 263 -4.12 11.51 3.95
CA MET A 263 -4.66 12.68 4.66
C MET A 263 -4.53 12.54 6.18
N ALA A 264 -4.76 11.35 6.74
CA ALA A 264 -4.58 11.12 8.17
C ALA A 264 -3.12 11.30 8.61
N LEU A 265 -2.17 10.81 7.81
CA LEU A 265 -0.74 10.96 8.08
C LEU A 265 -0.27 12.42 8.16
N THR A 266 -0.99 13.37 7.55
CA THR A 266 -0.69 14.81 7.69
C THR A 266 -0.83 15.32 9.13
N GLN A 267 -1.58 14.61 9.97
CA GLN A 267 -1.78 14.95 11.38
C GLN A 267 -0.84 14.16 12.31
N GLU A 268 -0.39 13.00 11.86
CA GLU A 268 0.41 12.05 12.65
C GLU A 268 1.91 12.28 12.53
N LEU A 269 2.40 12.72 11.35
CA LEU A 269 3.82 12.91 11.09
C LEU A 269 4.33 14.29 11.51
N ASP A 270 5.54 14.32 12.03
CA ASP A 270 6.32 15.56 12.21
C ASP A 270 7.13 15.92 10.95
N GLU A 271 7.88 17.01 11.00
CA GLU A 271 8.68 17.53 9.88
C GLU A 271 9.74 16.55 9.37
N ARG A 272 10.17 15.58 10.18
CA ARG A 272 11.14 14.53 9.83
C ARG A 272 10.46 13.22 9.40
N GLY A 273 9.13 13.19 9.40
CA GLY A 273 8.33 12.06 8.93
C GLY A 273 8.11 12.09 7.43
N VAL A 274 8.47 10.99 6.76
CA VAL A 274 8.12 10.72 5.37
C VAL A 274 7.13 9.56 5.36
N ALA A 275 6.00 9.70 4.67
CA ALA A 275 5.18 8.53 4.34
C ALA A 275 5.36 8.10 2.89
N HIS A 276 5.30 6.80 2.65
CA HIS A 276 5.11 6.21 1.33
C HIS A 276 3.97 5.20 1.37
N LEU A 277 2.96 5.41 0.54
CA LEU A 277 1.81 4.53 0.47
C LEU A 277 1.68 3.93 -0.91
N THR A 278 1.23 2.68 -0.99
CA THR A 278 0.83 2.07 -2.27
C THR A 278 -0.56 1.47 -2.18
N ALA A 279 -1.23 1.33 -3.33
CA ALA A 279 -2.48 0.60 -3.45
C ALA A 279 -2.37 -0.46 -4.55
N SER A 280 -2.86 -1.66 -4.26
CA SER A 280 -2.89 -2.75 -5.23
C SER A 280 -4.10 -3.66 -5.06
N THR A 281 -4.42 -4.41 -6.12
CA THR A 281 -5.40 -5.50 -6.05
C THR A 281 -4.71 -6.81 -6.39
N THR A 282 -4.76 -7.78 -5.47
CA THR A 282 -4.36 -9.15 -5.78
C THR A 282 -5.45 -9.83 -6.59
N VAL A 283 -5.08 -10.43 -7.71
CA VAL A 283 -5.97 -11.26 -8.52
C VAL A 283 -5.75 -12.71 -8.13
N ASN A 284 -6.69 -13.26 -7.36
CA ASN A 284 -6.57 -14.59 -6.81
C ASN A 284 -6.91 -15.68 -7.81
N ARG A 285 -6.01 -16.63 -8.00
CA ARG A 285 -6.16 -17.68 -9.02
C ARG A 285 -6.13 -19.07 -8.39
N PRO A 286 -7.04 -19.98 -8.78
CA PRO A 286 -6.98 -21.35 -8.29
C PRO A 286 -5.75 -22.06 -8.88
N SER A 287 -5.00 -22.77 -8.04
CA SER A 287 -3.89 -23.66 -8.44
C SER A 287 -2.76 -22.97 -9.22
N ARG A 288 -2.63 -21.65 -9.12
CA ARG A 288 -1.59 -20.85 -9.79
C ARG A 288 -1.22 -19.67 -8.90
N ASP A 289 -0.01 -19.15 -9.12
CA ASP A 289 0.44 -17.93 -8.46
C ASP A 289 -0.57 -16.79 -8.59
N ASP A 290 -0.75 -15.99 -7.56
CA ASP A 290 -1.56 -14.78 -7.69
C ASP A 290 -0.85 -13.72 -8.53
N LEU A 291 -1.65 -12.87 -9.19
CA LEU A 291 -1.16 -11.67 -9.86
C LEU A 291 -1.48 -10.45 -9.02
N VAL A 292 -0.85 -9.34 -9.32
CA VAL A 292 -1.09 -8.05 -8.68
C VAL A 292 -1.36 -7.01 -9.75
N ILE A 293 -2.34 -6.15 -9.51
CA ILE A 293 -2.58 -4.93 -10.26
C ILE A 293 -2.12 -3.77 -9.37
N TYR A 294 -1.11 -3.01 -9.81
CA TYR A 294 -0.66 -1.80 -9.12
C TYR A 294 -1.59 -0.64 -9.49
N LEU A 295 -2.06 0.14 -8.51
CA LEU A 295 -3.17 1.07 -8.71
C LEU A 295 -2.84 2.51 -8.35
N ALA A 296 -2.04 2.70 -7.30
CA ALA A 296 -1.67 4.02 -6.83
C ALA A 296 -0.40 4.00 -6.00
N ARG A 297 0.25 5.15 -5.93
CA ARG A 297 1.30 5.47 -4.98
C ARG A 297 1.14 6.89 -4.45
N ALA A 298 1.62 7.11 -3.24
CA ALA A 298 1.56 8.42 -2.61
C ALA A 298 2.75 8.68 -1.69
N THR A 299 3.06 9.97 -1.50
CA THR A 299 3.98 10.44 -0.45
C THR A 299 3.32 11.52 0.38
N VAL A 300 3.67 11.56 1.68
CA VAL A 300 3.31 12.66 2.59
C VAL A 300 4.63 13.18 3.17
N PHE A 301 5.02 14.38 2.76
CA PHE A 301 6.26 15.02 3.23
C PHE A 301 6.26 16.53 2.92
N GLY A 302 6.98 17.31 3.72
CA GLY A 302 7.32 18.70 3.39
C GLY A 302 6.11 19.61 3.16
N GLY A 303 4.97 19.31 3.79
CA GLY A 303 3.73 20.08 3.64
C GLY A 303 2.98 19.77 2.34
N LYS A 304 3.32 18.67 1.66
CA LYS A 304 2.61 18.19 0.47
C LYS A 304 2.26 16.70 0.58
N VAL A 305 1.01 16.38 0.29
CA VAL A 305 0.61 15.05 -0.12
C VAL A 305 0.66 15.00 -1.63
N ARG A 306 1.36 14.02 -2.19
CA ARG A 306 1.39 13.75 -3.64
C ARG A 306 0.79 12.38 -3.89
N ILE A 307 -0.17 12.26 -4.82
CA ILE A 307 -0.84 10.99 -5.16
C ILE A 307 -0.82 10.81 -6.67
N GLN A 308 -0.38 9.64 -7.12
CA GLN A 308 -0.49 9.20 -8.51
C GLN A 308 -1.28 7.91 -8.54
N SER A 309 -2.39 7.87 -9.26
CA SER A 309 -3.29 6.73 -9.25
C SER A 309 -4.15 6.62 -10.51
N LEU A 310 -4.67 5.41 -10.75
CA LEU A 310 -5.91 5.30 -11.52
C LEU A 310 -7.01 6.12 -10.82
N GLY A 311 -7.97 6.66 -11.56
CA GLY A 311 -8.96 7.54 -10.95
C GLY A 311 -10.05 6.79 -10.17
N THR A 312 -10.89 7.52 -9.47
CA THR A 312 -11.90 6.91 -8.56
C THR A 312 -13.31 6.91 -9.12
N LYS A 313 -13.54 7.29 -10.38
CA LYS A 313 -14.88 7.35 -10.99
C LYS A 313 -15.19 6.08 -11.78
N ALA A 314 -16.14 5.26 -11.30
CA ALA A 314 -16.46 3.96 -11.89
C ALA A 314 -16.87 4.04 -13.37
N ASN A 315 -17.64 5.06 -13.75
CA ASN A 315 -18.11 5.27 -15.11
C ASN A 315 -17.01 5.65 -16.13
N LYS A 316 -15.78 5.91 -15.67
CA LYS A 316 -14.62 6.17 -16.53
C LYS A 316 -13.73 4.94 -16.73
N TYR A 317 -14.05 3.83 -16.09
CA TYR A 317 -13.29 2.60 -16.23
C TYR A 317 -13.76 1.79 -17.44
N SER A 318 -12.79 1.18 -18.09
CA SER A 318 -12.96 0.07 -19.03
C SER A 318 -11.80 -0.91 -18.84
N GLY A 319 -11.73 -1.95 -19.67
CA GLY A 319 -10.58 -2.83 -19.65
C GLY A 319 -10.39 -3.59 -20.95
N LYS A 320 -9.25 -4.27 -21.03
CA LYS A 320 -8.92 -5.17 -22.14
C LYS A 320 -8.12 -6.36 -21.64
N LEU A 321 -8.18 -7.46 -22.37
CA LEU A 321 -7.25 -8.57 -22.18
C LEU A 321 -6.09 -8.45 -23.16
N ILE A 322 -4.88 -8.33 -22.63
CA ILE A 322 -3.66 -8.25 -23.44
C ILE A 322 -2.76 -9.46 -23.21
N GLU A 323 -2.05 -9.88 -24.26
CA GLU A 323 -1.02 -10.91 -24.14
C GLU A 323 0.22 -10.31 -23.46
N TYR A 324 0.63 -10.87 -22.33
CA TYR A 324 1.82 -10.44 -21.61
C TYR A 324 2.47 -11.62 -20.87
N ALA A 325 3.77 -11.81 -21.11
CA ALA A 325 4.55 -12.93 -20.59
C ALA A 325 3.88 -14.30 -20.88
N GLY A 326 3.36 -14.48 -22.09
CA GLY A 326 2.72 -15.73 -22.54
C GLY A 326 1.34 -16.02 -21.95
N GLU A 327 0.71 -15.05 -21.28
CA GLU A 327 -0.65 -15.18 -20.76
C GLU A 327 -1.50 -13.94 -21.07
N LYS A 328 -2.80 -14.14 -21.25
CA LYS A 328 -3.78 -13.05 -21.22
C LYS A 328 -3.85 -12.43 -19.82
N ARG A 329 -3.59 -11.13 -19.72
CA ARG A 329 -3.65 -10.28 -18.52
C ARG A 329 -4.75 -9.25 -18.66
N LEU A 330 -5.47 -8.98 -17.58
CA LEU A 330 -6.36 -7.82 -17.53
C LEU A 330 -5.53 -6.54 -17.43
N GLN A 331 -5.85 -5.57 -18.28
CA GLN A 331 -5.43 -4.19 -18.13
C GLN A 331 -6.67 -3.32 -17.90
N LEU A 332 -6.75 -2.71 -16.72
CA LEU A 332 -7.70 -1.66 -16.41
C LEU A 332 -7.28 -0.38 -17.14
N ILE A 333 -8.25 0.27 -17.77
CA ILE A 333 -8.09 1.55 -18.46
C ILE A 333 -8.98 2.55 -17.76
N TYR A 334 -8.46 3.76 -17.53
CA TYR A 334 -9.23 4.84 -16.92
C TYR A 334 -9.21 6.06 -17.84
N ASP A 335 -10.36 6.46 -18.35
CA ASP A 335 -10.55 7.69 -19.14
C ASP A 335 -9.59 7.82 -20.34
N ASN A 336 -9.16 6.68 -20.91
CA ASN A 336 -8.12 6.57 -21.95
C ASN A 336 -6.78 7.24 -21.60
N LEU A 337 -6.49 7.43 -20.31
CA LEU A 337 -5.20 7.92 -19.85
C LEU A 337 -4.12 6.88 -20.09
N ASP A 338 -2.90 7.36 -20.29
CA ASP A 338 -1.71 6.53 -20.33
C ASP A 338 -1.38 6.04 -18.92
N SER A 339 -1.52 4.72 -18.71
CA SER A 339 -1.24 4.05 -17.45
C SER A 339 0.22 4.14 -16.99
N ASP A 340 1.15 4.59 -17.82
CA ASP A 340 2.55 4.81 -17.44
C ASP A 340 2.85 6.28 -17.12
N ASN A 341 1.91 7.18 -17.44
CA ASN A 341 2.06 8.64 -17.32
C ASN A 341 0.82 9.29 -16.67
N LEU A 342 0.31 8.68 -15.59
CA LEU A 342 -0.83 9.21 -14.85
C LEU A 342 -0.47 10.53 -14.13
N PRO A 343 -1.39 11.50 -14.06
CA PRO A 343 -1.12 12.77 -13.40
C PRO A 343 -0.89 12.60 -11.89
N VAL A 344 -0.05 13.47 -11.33
CA VAL A 344 0.17 13.57 -9.89
C VAL A 344 -0.72 14.69 -9.32
N GLU A 345 -1.56 14.34 -8.36
CA GLU A 345 -2.31 15.29 -7.56
C GLU A 345 -1.44 15.79 -6.39
N GLU A 346 -1.39 17.10 -6.17
CA GLU A 346 -0.75 17.70 -4.99
C GLU A 346 -1.79 18.31 -4.04
N ILE A 347 -1.70 18.01 -2.75
CA ILE A 347 -2.57 18.57 -1.70
C ILE A 347 -1.67 19.18 -0.62
N PRO A 348 -1.74 20.49 -0.36
CA PRO A 348 -0.92 21.13 0.66
C PRO A 348 -1.45 20.83 2.07
N TYR A 349 -0.54 20.75 3.05
CA TYR A 349 -0.87 20.65 4.48
C TYR A 349 0.13 21.41 5.35
N LYS A 350 -0.25 21.71 6.58
CA LYS A 350 0.64 22.38 7.55
C LYS A 350 1.55 21.36 8.21
N VAL A 351 2.87 21.55 8.09
CA VAL A 351 3.87 20.70 8.74
C VAL A 351 3.85 20.91 10.26
N ARG A 352 3.87 19.80 11.01
CA ARG A 352 4.05 19.79 12.45
C ARG A 352 5.56 19.77 12.77
N PRO A 353 6.10 20.73 13.55
CA PRO A 353 7.49 20.69 13.96
C PRO A 353 7.80 19.42 14.77
N SER A 354 9.03 18.93 14.67
CA SER A 354 9.50 17.88 15.55
C SER A 354 9.63 18.42 16.98
N GLN A 355 9.21 17.62 17.97
CA GLN A 355 9.51 17.90 19.37
C GLN A 355 10.92 17.34 19.62
N VAL A 356 11.92 18.21 19.66
CA VAL A 356 13.31 17.85 20.04
C VAL A 356 13.59 18.37 21.42
#